data_AF-A0A415IQ09-F1
#
_entry.id   AF-A0A415IQ09-F1
#
_cell.length_a   1.000
_cell.length_b   1.000
_cell.length_c   1.000
_cell.angle_alpha   90.00
_cell.angle_beta   90.00
_cell.angle_gamma   90.00
#
_symmetry.space_group_name_H-M   'P 1'
#
loop_
_entity.id
_entity.type
_entity.pdbx_description
1 polymer ?
#
loop_
_entity_poly.entity_id
_entity_poly.type
_entity_poly.pdbx_seq_one_letter_code
_entity_poly.pdbx_strand_id
1 'polypeptide(L)'
;MERLTTKDRLLLVGLFLLEAIIMFCIVPKANADEISVQVELVLGLSLALMISLAILIKHNRGKCKTMLSIFIVCAATYLQISYCSLFYEWGVVICVTLPVFQLTFGFLISKFSQSITDLCTGCSNLMFSAIWANQMVGFLWFHHESSDLETVGIASACALVGVVIVFMISIIMIMKFNPKVP
;
A
#
# COMPACT_ATOMS: atom_id res chain seq x y z
N MET A 1 -19.78 16.94 13.51
CA MET A 1 -19.51 16.85 12.06
C MET A 1 -18.07 17.26 11.84
N GLU A 2 -17.16 16.30 11.63
CA GLU A 2 -15.76 16.64 11.32
C GLU A 2 -15.71 17.12 9.87
N ARG A 3 -15.99 18.41 9.69
CA ARG A 3 -16.00 19.05 8.38
C ARG A 3 -14.54 19.32 8.02
N LEU A 4 -13.87 18.35 7.41
CA LEU A 4 -12.48 18.52 6.98
C LEU A 4 -12.38 19.73 6.05
N THR A 5 -11.63 20.73 6.50
CA THR A 5 -11.31 21.89 5.70
C THR A 5 -10.33 21.49 4.58
N THR A 6 -10.21 22.32 3.55
CA THR A 6 -9.20 22.11 2.51
C THR A 6 -7.78 22.07 3.10
N LYS A 7 -7.53 22.82 4.18
CA LYS A 7 -6.24 22.81 4.89
C LYS A 7 -5.99 21.45 5.54
N ASP A 8 -6.98 20.87 6.21
CA ASP A 8 -6.85 19.55 6.85
C ASP A 8 -6.57 18.46 5.82
N ARG A 9 -7.24 18.51 4.66
CA ARG A 9 -7.02 17.56 3.56
C ARG A 9 -5.61 17.68 2.97
N LEU A 10 -5.12 18.92 2.78
CA LEU A 10 -3.75 19.15 2.31
C LEU A 10 -2.71 18.66 3.33
N LEU A 11 -2.98 18.83 4.62
CA LEU A 11 -2.11 18.30 5.68
C LEU A 11 -2.07 16.77 5.65
N LEU A 12 -3.22 16.11 5.48
CA LEU A 12 -3.27 14.65 5.33
C LEU A 12 -2.51 14.17 4.09
N VAL A 13 -2.64 14.86 2.95
CA VAL A 13 -1.87 14.55 1.74
C VAL A 13 -0.36 14.70 1.99
N GLY A 14 0.06 15.76 2.71
CA GLY A 14 1.45 15.96 3.08
C GLY A 14 1.99 14.87 4.00
N LEU A 15 1.21 14.46 5.00
CA LEU A 15 1.56 13.33 5.88
C LEU A 15 1.66 12.02 5.10
N PHE A 16 0.74 11.77 4.17
CA PHE A 16 0.74 10.57 3.35
C PHE A 16 1.94 10.54 2.39
N LEU A 17 2.36 11.68 1.86
CA LEU A 17 3.58 11.79 1.06
C LEU A 17 4.82 11.45 1.89
N LEU A 18 4.91 12.00 3.10
CA LEU A 18 6.02 11.71 4.01
C LEU A 18 6.06 10.23 4.37
N GLU A 19 4.92 9.64 4.68
CA GLU A 19 4.77 8.20 4.95
C GLU A 19 5.25 7.36 3.75
N ALA A 20 4.83 7.70 2.53
CA ALA A 20 5.25 7.01 1.31
C ALA A 20 6.76 7.07 1.09
N ILE A 21 7.39 8.23 1.33
CA ILE A 21 8.85 8.40 1.25
C ILE A 21 9.54 7.51 2.28
N ILE A 22 9.09 7.51 3.54
CA ILE A 22 9.67 6.71 4.61
C ILE A 22 9.56 5.21 4.26
N MET A 23 8.38 4.74 3.88
CA MET A 23 8.17 3.34 3.47
C MET A 23 9.08 2.96 2.30
N PHE A 24 9.15 3.80 1.27
CA PHE A 24 9.98 3.52 0.09
C PHE A 24 11.48 3.46 0.43
N CYS A 25 11.95 4.26 1.39
CA CYS A 25 13.34 4.25 1.82
C CYS A 25 13.70 3.04 2.68
N ILE A 26 12.79 2.57 3.53
CA ILE A 26 13.04 1.47 4.46
C ILE A 26 12.92 0.11 3.78
N VAL A 27 12.02 -0.06 2.81
CA VAL A 27 11.84 -1.36 2.14
C VAL A 27 13.12 -1.75 1.39
N PRO A 28 13.62 -3.00 1.60
CA PRO A 28 14.79 -3.54 0.92
C PRO A 28 14.74 -3.37 -0.59
N LYS A 29 15.92 -3.18 -1.19
CA LYS A 29 16.08 -3.13 -2.64
C LYS A 29 16.30 -4.53 -3.20
N ALA A 30 16.14 -4.66 -4.52
CA ALA A 30 16.22 -5.93 -5.22
C ALA A 30 17.50 -6.75 -4.96
N ASN A 31 18.62 -6.09 -4.64
CA ASN A 31 19.91 -6.74 -4.35
C ASN A 31 20.12 -7.10 -2.87
N ALA A 32 19.11 -6.97 -2.02
CA ALA A 32 19.20 -7.35 -0.62
C ALA A 32 19.38 -8.87 -0.46
N ASP A 33 19.77 -9.28 0.74
CA ASP A 33 19.89 -10.69 1.11
C ASP A 33 18.52 -11.34 1.31
N GLU A 34 18.38 -12.61 0.90
CA GLU A 34 17.09 -13.33 0.93
C GLU A 34 16.49 -13.42 2.34
N ILE A 35 17.31 -13.71 3.35
CA ILE A 35 16.84 -13.84 4.73
C ILE A 35 16.36 -12.48 5.23
N SER A 36 17.11 -11.42 4.94
CA SER A 36 16.71 -10.04 5.28
C SER A 36 15.37 -9.67 4.64
N VAL A 37 15.17 -9.93 3.34
CA VAL A 37 13.92 -9.61 2.64
C VAL A 37 12.73 -10.36 3.20
N GLN A 38 12.86 -11.67 3.45
CA GLN A 38 11.76 -12.47 3.99
C GLN A 38 11.39 -12.05 5.41
N VAL A 39 12.38 -11.82 6.29
CA VAL A 39 12.16 -11.40 7.67
C VAL A 39 11.52 -10.01 7.71
N GLU A 40 12.04 -9.06 6.94
CA GLU A 40 11.50 -7.69 6.88
C GLU A 40 10.10 -7.64 6.27
N LEU A 41 9.80 -8.49 5.29
CA LEU A 41 8.45 -8.62 4.74
C LEU A 41 7.48 -9.08 5.82
N VAL A 42 7.78 -10.19 6.51
CA VAL A 42 6.88 -10.75 7.54
C VAL A 42 6.69 -9.78 8.69
N LEU A 43 7.77 -9.19 9.20
CA LEU A 43 7.71 -8.22 10.30
C LEU A 43 6.97 -6.94 9.87
N GLY A 44 7.26 -6.43 8.67
CA GLY A 44 6.64 -5.24 8.10
C GLY A 44 5.14 -5.40 7.91
N LEU A 45 4.69 -6.49 7.29
CA LEU A 45 3.27 -6.80 7.11
C LEU A 45 2.55 -6.97 8.45
N SER A 46 3.16 -7.73 9.36
CA SER A 46 2.59 -7.95 10.70
C SER A 46 2.41 -6.63 11.44
N LEU A 47 3.44 -5.77 11.43
CA LEU A 47 3.40 -4.47 12.08
C LEU A 47 2.36 -3.55 11.43
N ALA A 48 2.33 -3.46 10.11
CA ALA A 48 1.36 -2.62 9.39
C ALA A 48 -0.09 -3.05 9.69
N LEU A 49 -0.36 -4.36 9.71
CA LEU A 49 -1.68 -4.90 10.07
C LEU A 49 -2.03 -4.64 11.53
N MET A 50 -1.10 -4.80 12.47
CA MET A 50 -1.33 -4.51 13.89
C MET A 50 -1.64 -3.03 14.13
N ILE A 51 -0.87 -2.12 13.51
CA ILE A 51 -1.11 -0.67 13.60
C ILE A 51 -2.48 -0.34 13.01
N SER A 52 -2.81 -0.89 11.86
CA SER A 52 -4.10 -0.68 11.19
C SER A 52 -5.25 -1.17 12.06
N LEU A 53 -5.14 -2.36 12.64
CA LEU A 53 -6.14 -2.92 13.54
C LEU A 53 -6.32 -2.03 14.78
N ALA A 54 -5.23 -1.58 15.39
CA ALA A 54 -5.28 -0.71 16.57
C ALA A 54 -5.97 0.63 16.28
N ILE A 55 -5.65 1.27 15.14
CA ILE A 55 -6.30 2.51 14.69
C ILE A 55 -7.80 2.28 14.47
N LEU A 56 -8.15 1.21 13.75
CA LEU A 56 -9.54 0.90 13.40
C LEU A 56 -10.37 0.53 14.62
N ILE A 57 -9.83 -0.23 15.59
CA ILE A 57 -10.51 -0.54 16.86
C ILE A 57 -10.79 0.74 17.65
N LYS A 58 -9.79 1.63 17.76
CA LYS A 58 -9.92 2.88 18.49
C LYS A 58 -10.97 3.79 17.85
N HIS A 59 -10.96 3.90 16.53
CA HIS A 59 -11.82 4.84 15.79
C HIS A 59 -13.25 4.32 15.61
N ASN A 60 -13.43 3.02 15.32
CA ASN A 60 -14.74 2.42 15.05
C ASN A 60 -15.33 1.70 16.26
N ARG A 61 -15.04 2.16 17.49
CA ARG A 61 -15.55 1.54 18.71
C ARG A 61 -17.08 1.48 18.68
N GLY A 62 -17.65 0.27 18.79
CA GLY A 62 -19.10 0.03 18.69
C GLY A 62 -19.63 -0.22 17.27
N LYS A 63 -18.82 -0.06 16.21
CA LYS A 63 -19.18 -0.33 14.80
C LYS A 63 -18.38 -1.52 14.24
N CYS A 64 -18.52 -2.69 14.88
CA CYS A 64 -17.72 -3.89 14.60
C CYS A 64 -17.76 -4.33 13.12
N LYS A 65 -18.95 -4.33 12.50
CA LYS A 65 -19.11 -4.73 11.08
C LYS A 65 -18.31 -3.83 10.12
N THR A 66 -18.32 -2.53 10.34
CA THR A 66 -17.56 -1.55 9.54
C THR A 66 -16.07 -1.77 9.73
N MET A 67 -15.63 -1.84 10.99
CA MET A 67 -14.23 -2.07 11.35
C MET A 67 -13.67 -3.33 10.68
N LEU A 68 -14.41 -4.44 10.77
CA LEU A 68 -14.00 -5.70 10.16
C LEU A 68 -13.95 -5.60 8.63
N SER A 69 -14.93 -4.95 8.01
CA SER A 69 -14.97 -4.81 6.55
C SER A 69 -13.76 -4.04 6.01
N ILE A 70 -13.41 -2.90 6.61
CA ILE A 70 -12.25 -2.13 6.16
C ILE A 70 -10.93 -2.83 6.51
N PHE A 71 -10.85 -3.51 7.65
CA PHE A 71 -9.67 -4.30 8.01
C PHE A 71 -9.41 -5.44 7.02
N ILE A 72 -10.46 -6.16 6.60
CA ILE A 72 -10.35 -7.20 5.56
C ILE A 72 -9.84 -6.59 4.24
N VAL A 73 -10.34 -5.42 3.84
CA VAL A 73 -9.85 -4.74 2.63
C VAL A 73 -8.37 -4.36 2.78
N CYS A 74 -7.94 -3.86 3.94
CA CYS A 74 -6.53 -3.57 4.21
C CYS A 74 -5.66 -4.82 4.07
N ALA A 75 -6.07 -5.93 4.69
CA ALA A 75 -5.37 -7.21 4.57
C ALA A 75 -5.33 -7.72 3.12
N ALA A 76 -6.43 -7.55 2.37
CA ALA A 76 -6.51 -7.98 0.99
C ALA A 76 -5.54 -7.22 0.07
N THR A 77 -5.14 -5.98 0.39
CA THR A 77 -4.15 -5.25 -0.41
C THR A 77 -2.81 -5.99 -0.53
N TYR A 78 -2.45 -6.79 0.47
CA TYR A 78 -1.22 -7.59 0.48
C TYR A 78 -1.24 -8.78 -0.50
N LEU A 79 -2.40 -9.13 -1.06
CA LEU A 79 -2.49 -10.10 -2.14
C LEU A 79 -1.68 -9.68 -3.38
N GLN A 80 -1.42 -8.37 -3.55
CA GLN A 80 -0.49 -7.87 -4.57
C GLN A 80 0.91 -8.49 -4.43
N ILE A 81 1.40 -8.63 -3.19
CA ILE A 81 2.72 -9.18 -2.92
C ILE A 81 2.73 -10.66 -3.29
N SER A 82 1.72 -11.41 -2.82
CA SER A 82 1.60 -12.84 -3.16
C SER A 82 1.47 -13.08 -4.66
N TYR A 83 0.68 -12.26 -5.37
CA TYR A 83 0.57 -12.32 -6.82
C TYR A 83 1.92 -12.07 -7.49
N CYS A 84 2.60 -11.00 -7.11
CA CYS A 84 3.94 -10.68 -7.61
C CYS A 84 4.96 -11.79 -7.36
N SER A 85 4.94 -12.41 -6.18
CA SER A 85 5.85 -13.51 -5.85
C SER A 85 5.59 -14.77 -6.66
N LEU A 86 4.33 -15.07 -7.00
CA LEU A 86 3.98 -16.28 -7.75
C LEU A 86 4.18 -16.14 -9.27
N PHE A 87 4.06 -14.92 -9.80
CA PHE A 87 4.08 -14.66 -11.24
C PHE A 87 5.28 -13.81 -11.68
N TYR A 88 6.33 -13.67 -10.86
CA TYR A 88 7.47 -12.75 -11.09
C TYR A 88 8.13 -12.92 -12.47
N GLU A 89 8.13 -14.15 -13.02
CA GLU A 89 8.66 -14.48 -14.34
C GLU A 89 7.88 -13.81 -15.49
N TRP A 90 6.65 -13.38 -15.25
CA TRP A 90 5.77 -12.78 -16.26
C TRP A 90 5.90 -11.25 -16.27
N GLY A 91 7.13 -10.73 -16.18
CA GLY A 91 7.44 -9.32 -15.86
C GLY A 91 6.50 -8.28 -16.48
N VAL A 92 6.30 -8.28 -17.81
CA VAL A 92 5.42 -7.31 -18.50
C VAL A 92 3.96 -7.43 -18.04
N VAL A 93 3.46 -8.63 -17.81
CA VAL A 93 2.10 -8.87 -17.33
C VAL A 93 1.93 -8.29 -15.93
N ILE A 94 2.94 -8.42 -15.06
CA ILE A 94 2.92 -7.82 -13.72
C ILE A 94 2.86 -6.30 -13.78
N CYS A 95 3.66 -5.67 -14.65
CA CYS A 95 3.67 -4.22 -14.81
C CYS A 95 2.30 -3.64 -15.19
N VAL A 96 1.48 -4.40 -15.92
CA VAL A 96 0.12 -3.98 -16.31
C VAL A 96 -0.93 -4.35 -15.26
N THR A 97 -0.79 -5.51 -14.60
CA THR A 97 -1.78 -6.02 -13.64
C THR A 97 -1.69 -5.34 -12.27
N LEU A 98 -0.51 -4.91 -11.84
CA LEU A 98 -0.33 -4.18 -10.57
C LEU A 98 -1.16 -2.88 -10.49
N PRO A 99 -1.14 -1.99 -11.49
CA PRO A 99 -2.04 -0.83 -11.52
C PRO A 99 -3.51 -1.20 -11.43
N VAL A 100 -3.93 -2.32 -12.02
CA VAL A 100 -5.32 -2.80 -11.94
C VAL A 100 -5.67 -3.21 -10.50
N PHE A 101 -4.77 -3.90 -9.79
CA PHE A 101 -4.95 -4.18 -8.37
C PHE A 101 -5.04 -2.89 -7.55
N GLN A 102 -4.17 -1.91 -7.81
CA GLN A 102 -4.14 -0.64 -7.08
C GLN A 102 -5.45 0.14 -7.25
N LEU A 103 -5.99 0.19 -8.47
CA LEU A 103 -7.30 0.80 -8.74
C LEU A 103 -8.43 0.04 -8.07
N THR A 104 -8.41 -1.29 -8.13
CA THR A 104 -9.44 -2.16 -7.53
C THR A 104 -9.48 -2.01 -6.01
N PHE A 105 -8.33 -2.11 -5.35
CA PHE A 105 -8.23 -1.93 -3.91
C PHE A 105 -8.51 -0.48 -3.49
N GLY A 106 -8.04 0.51 -4.24
CA GLY A 106 -8.39 1.92 -4.02
C GLY A 106 -9.92 2.13 -4.04
N PHE A 107 -10.61 1.56 -5.03
CA PHE A 107 -12.07 1.59 -5.09
C PHE A 107 -12.71 0.91 -3.88
N LEU A 108 -12.25 -0.29 -3.49
CA LEU A 108 -12.77 -1.00 -2.32
C LEU A 108 -12.57 -0.20 -1.03
N ILE A 109 -11.39 0.38 -0.83
CA ILE A 109 -11.09 1.26 0.31
C ILE A 109 -12.10 2.41 0.33
N SER A 110 -12.23 3.17 -0.76
CA SER A 110 -13.19 4.27 -0.84
C SER A 110 -14.64 3.84 -0.56
N LYS A 111 -15.02 2.65 -1.04
CA LYS A 111 -16.37 2.09 -0.84
C LYS A 111 -16.64 1.71 0.61
N PHE A 112 -15.68 1.09 1.30
CA PHE A 112 -15.88 0.57 2.66
C PHE A 112 -15.55 1.58 3.77
N SER A 113 -14.71 2.59 3.51
CA SER A 113 -14.41 3.65 4.47
C SER A 113 -15.65 4.45 4.84
N GLN A 114 -15.87 4.61 6.15
CA GLN A 114 -16.95 5.43 6.73
C GLN A 114 -16.42 6.77 7.24
N SER A 115 -15.16 6.82 7.66
CA SER A 115 -14.46 8.03 8.10
C SER A 115 -13.18 8.30 7.29
N ILE A 116 -12.62 9.49 7.48
CA ILE A 116 -11.32 9.84 6.89
C ILE A 116 -10.20 8.94 7.45
N THR A 117 -10.31 8.54 8.72
CA THR A 117 -9.34 7.64 9.36
C THR A 117 -9.36 6.27 8.69
N ASP A 118 -10.54 5.70 8.43
CA ASP A 118 -10.67 4.43 7.70
C ASP A 118 -10.03 4.52 6.30
N LEU A 119 -10.25 5.65 5.62
CA LEU A 119 -9.71 5.90 4.30
C LEU A 119 -8.18 5.98 4.34
N CYS A 120 -7.62 6.77 5.25
CA CYS A 120 -6.17 6.91 5.41
C CYS A 120 -5.51 5.58 5.79
N THR A 121 -6.10 4.81 6.70
CA THR A 121 -5.60 3.48 7.06
C THR A 121 -5.59 2.54 5.84
N GLY A 122 -6.66 2.53 5.04
CA GLY A 122 -6.70 1.77 3.79
C GLY A 122 -5.63 2.22 2.79
N CYS A 123 -5.48 3.54 2.59
CA CYS A 123 -4.48 4.11 1.68
C CYS A 123 -3.05 3.76 2.09
N SER A 124 -2.75 3.80 3.39
CA SER A 124 -1.44 3.43 3.95
C SER A 124 -1.11 1.96 3.68
N ASN A 125 -2.04 1.04 3.91
CA ASN A 125 -1.83 -0.38 3.56
C ASN A 125 -1.68 -0.60 2.04
N LEU A 126 -2.45 0.12 1.23
CA LEU A 126 -2.33 0.05 -0.22
C LEU A 126 -0.96 0.56 -0.70
N MET A 127 -0.44 1.64 -0.10
CA MET A 127 0.88 2.19 -0.40
C MET A 127 1.97 1.18 -0.03
N PHE A 128 1.92 0.68 1.19
CA PHE A 128 2.91 -0.26 1.71
C PHE A 128 2.93 -1.56 0.89
N SER A 129 1.77 -2.11 0.58
CA SER A 129 1.66 -3.31 -0.27
C SER A 129 2.15 -3.07 -1.70
N ALA A 130 1.89 -1.90 -2.29
CA ALA A 130 2.38 -1.58 -3.63
C ALA A 130 3.91 -1.44 -3.68
N ILE A 131 4.53 -0.82 -2.67
CA ILE A 131 5.99 -0.73 -2.56
C ILE A 131 6.59 -2.14 -2.47
N TRP A 132 6.09 -2.95 -1.54
CA TRP A 132 6.58 -4.31 -1.35
C TRP A 132 6.37 -5.20 -2.57
N ALA A 133 5.21 -5.12 -3.23
CA ALA A 133 4.92 -5.94 -4.40
C ALA A 133 5.94 -5.66 -5.52
N ASN A 134 6.23 -4.39 -5.81
CA ASN A 134 7.22 -4.05 -6.84
C ASN A 134 8.66 -4.43 -6.44
N GLN A 135 9.06 -4.19 -5.18
CA GLN A 135 10.40 -4.56 -4.71
C GLN A 135 10.59 -6.08 -4.68
N MET A 136 9.54 -6.85 -4.34
CA MET A 136 9.59 -8.31 -4.32
C MET A 136 9.76 -8.91 -5.72
N VAL A 137 9.09 -8.36 -6.74
CA VAL A 137 9.33 -8.76 -8.14
C VAL A 137 10.78 -8.53 -8.51
N GLY A 138 11.30 -7.33 -8.21
CA GLY A 138 12.68 -6.98 -8.48
C GLY A 138 13.68 -7.90 -7.80
N PHE A 139 13.44 -8.21 -6.52
CA PHE A 139 14.27 -9.13 -5.73
C PHE A 139 14.30 -10.53 -6.34
N LEU A 140 13.14 -11.11 -6.64
CA LEU A 140 13.06 -12.45 -7.24
C LEU A 140 13.72 -12.49 -8.61
N TRP A 141 13.48 -11.47 -9.45
CA TRP A 141 14.14 -11.36 -10.74
C TRP A 141 15.67 -11.23 -10.60
N PHE A 142 16.13 -10.46 -9.62
CA PHE A 142 17.56 -10.23 -9.41
C PHE A 142 18.34 -11.51 -9.04
N HIS A 143 17.73 -12.34 -8.20
CA HIS A 143 18.39 -13.56 -7.73
C HIS A 143 18.18 -14.76 -8.65
N HIS A 144 17.11 -14.79 -9.46
CA HIS A 144 16.77 -15.95 -10.28
C HIS A 144 17.10 -15.78 -11.77
N GLU A 145 17.02 -14.55 -12.32
CA GLU A 145 17.20 -14.30 -13.77
C GLU A 145 18.40 -13.40 -14.08
N SER A 146 18.65 -12.34 -13.30
CA SER A 146 19.75 -11.40 -13.58
C SER A 146 20.34 -10.75 -12.34
N SER A 147 21.65 -10.88 -12.10
CA SER A 147 22.30 -10.30 -10.90
C SER A 147 23.08 -9.01 -11.19
N ASP A 148 22.45 -8.05 -11.88
CA ASP A 148 23.10 -6.84 -12.36
C ASP A 148 22.44 -5.54 -11.85
N LEU A 149 23.19 -4.43 -11.91
CA LEU A 149 22.74 -3.15 -11.37
C LEU A 149 21.54 -2.57 -12.15
N GLU A 150 21.39 -2.91 -13.43
CA GLU A 150 20.26 -2.48 -14.25
C GLU A 150 18.95 -3.02 -13.68
N THR A 151 18.92 -4.30 -13.30
CA THR A 151 17.75 -4.94 -12.66
C THR A 151 17.33 -4.21 -11.38
N VAL A 152 18.30 -3.83 -10.53
CA VAL A 152 18.02 -3.06 -9.31
C VAL A 152 17.43 -1.68 -9.63
N GLY A 153 17.98 -1.01 -10.66
CA GLY A 153 17.51 0.27 -11.14
C GLY A 153 16.08 0.21 -11.67
N ILE A 154 15.79 -0.77 -12.54
CA ILE A 154 14.46 -0.99 -13.13
C ILE A 154 13.44 -1.32 -12.05
N ALA A 155 13.76 -2.25 -11.14
CA ALA A 155 12.88 -2.60 -10.02
C ALA A 155 12.53 -1.40 -9.15
N SER A 156 13.52 -0.56 -8.83
CA SER A 156 13.33 0.66 -8.05
C SER A 156 12.49 1.69 -8.79
N ALA A 157 12.67 1.83 -10.11
CA ALA A 157 11.85 2.70 -10.95
C ALA A 157 10.39 2.22 -11.02
N CYS A 158 10.15 0.91 -11.20
CA CYS A 158 8.81 0.32 -11.17
C CYS A 158 8.13 0.55 -9.81
N ALA A 159 8.85 0.35 -8.71
CA ALA A 159 8.34 0.64 -7.37
C ALA A 159 7.98 2.11 -7.20
N LEU A 160 8.80 3.04 -7.72
CA LEU A 160 8.50 4.47 -7.69
C LEU A 160 7.24 4.81 -8.49
N VAL A 161 7.07 4.22 -9.69
CA VAL A 161 5.86 4.39 -10.50
C VAL A 161 4.63 3.87 -9.73
N GLY A 162 4.73 2.70 -9.09
CA GLY A 162 3.66 2.15 -8.25
C GLY A 162 3.29 3.08 -7.10
N VAL A 163 4.28 3.65 -6.40
CA VAL A 163 4.07 4.66 -5.35
C VAL A 163 3.32 5.86 -5.89
N VAL A 164 3.74 6.40 -7.04
CA VAL A 164 3.09 7.57 -7.64
C VAL A 164 1.62 7.27 -7.98
N ILE A 165 1.33 6.10 -8.55
CA ILE A 165 -0.05 5.70 -8.88
C ILE A 165 -0.90 5.64 -7.61
N VAL A 166 -0.47 4.91 -6.58
CA VAL A 166 -1.22 4.80 -5.31
C VAL A 166 -1.34 6.15 -4.60
N PHE A 167 -0.32 6.99 -4.69
CA PHE A 167 -0.33 8.34 -4.15
C PHE A 167 -1.42 9.20 -4.81
N MET A 168 -1.49 9.17 -6.15
CA MET A 168 -2.51 9.90 -6.90
C MET A 168 -3.92 9.39 -6.61
N ILE A 169 -4.12 8.07 -6.53
CA ILE A 169 -5.42 7.47 -6.16
C ILE A 169 -5.82 7.95 -4.76
N SER A 170 -4.90 7.89 -3.80
CA SER A 170 -5.12 8.32 -2.41
C SER A 170 -5.46 9.81 -2.31
N ILE A 171 -4.76 10.69 -3.04
CA ILE A 171 -5.09 12.12 -3.10
C ILE A 171 -6.52 12.32 -3.60
N ILE A 172 -6.89 11.69 -4.71
CA ILE A 172 -8.23 11.83 -5.29
C ILE A 172 -9.28 11.41 -4.26
N MET A 173 -9.06 10.28 -3.59
CA MET A 173 -9.97 9.79 -2.55
C MET A 173 -10.04 10.75 -1.36
N ILE A 174 -8.90 11.20 -0.81
CA ILE A 174 -8.85 12.13 0.34
C ILE A 174 -9.52 13.46 -0.02
N MET A 175 -9.29 14.00 -1.22
CA MET A 175 -9.85 15.28 -1.64
C MET A 175 -11.36 15.21 -1.88
N LYS A 176 -11.85 14.08 -2.40
CA LYS A 176 -13.28 13.86 -2.69
C LYS A 176 -14.06 13.19 -1.56
N PHE A 177 -13.39 12.81 -0.47
CA PHE A 177 -14.04 12.04 0.60
C PHE A 177 -15.14 12.85 1.27
N ASN A 178 -16.33 12.26 1.33
CA ASN A 178 -17.47 12.74 2.10
C ASN A 178 -17.86 11.64 3.10
N PRO A 179 -17.85 11.93 4.41
CA PRO A 179 -18.23 10.96 5.44
C PRO A 179 -19.65 10.44 5.20
N LYS A 180 -19.86 9.13 5.32
CA LYS A 180 -21.12 8.48 4.94
C LYS A 180 -22.19 8.50 6.05
N VAL A 181 -21.85 8.82 7.30
CA VAL A 181 -22.81 8.91 8.42
C VAL A 181 -22.26 9.83 9.53
N PRO A 182 -23.12 10.50 10.35
CA PRO A 182 -22.73 11.50 11.35
C PRO A 182 -21.86 10.99 12.50
#